data_AF-A0A385N3A3-F1
#
_entry.id   AF-A0A385N3A3-F1
#
_cell.length_a   1.000
_cell.length_b   1.000
_cell.length_c   1.000
_cell.angle_alpha   90.00
_cell.angle_beta   90.00
_cell.angle_gamma   90.00
#
_symmetry.space_group_name_H-M   'P 1'
#
loop_
_entity.id
_entity.type
_entity.pdbx_description
1 polymer ?
#
loop_
_entity_poly.entity_id
_entity_poly.type
_entity_poly.pdbx_seq_one_letter_code
_entity_poly.pdbx_strand_id
1 'polypeptide(L)'
;MDALDIVKAILNIYGPLLSFIRICFVVTGLVITGTALFDLMQASSPQQKFFGHGMKEPTTGGALLKILIGGAFASLGYDGYIIGALGSSLFGGNGIELVTVQSYLPDAGANDLGAYIVTAVVGFTQLVGIIAVARGLYGFVEKIDAQGNATYRKAWVLIITGVLCVYVQDVHDVFVNTFGTQIGGTFFTIF
;
A
#
# COMPACT_ATOMS: atom_id res chain seq x y z
N MET A 1 -11.05 13.74 29.30
CA MET A 1 -10.77 13.49 27.87
C MET A 1 -11.74 12.42 27.46
N ASP A 2 -12.77 12.81 26.72
CA ASP A 2 -13.82 11.87 26.34
C ASP A 2 -13.32 11.01 25.18
N ALA A 3 -13.88 9.81 25.00
CA ALA A 3 -13.46 8.88 23.93
C ALA A 3 -13.52 9.53 22.54
N LEU A 4 -14.45 10.46 22.34
CA LEU A 4 -14.58 11.26 21.12
C LEU A 4 -13.35 12.14 20.86
N ASP A 5 -12.76 12.74 21.90
CA ASP A 5 -11.58 13.61 21.77
C ASP A 5 -10.35 12.79 21.37
N ILE A 6 -10.22 11.57 21.90
CA ILE A 6 -9.14 10.64 21.55
C ILE A 6 -9.22 10.25 20.08
N VAL A 7 -10.42 9.89 19.59
CA VAL A 7 -10.60 9.49 18.18
C VAL A 7 -10.36 10.66 17.23
N LYS A 8 -10.84 11.86 17.58
CA LYS A 8 -10.56 13.09 16.80
C LYS A 8 -9.07 13.42 16.77
N ALA A 9 -8.35 13.24 17.88
CA ALA A 9 -6.90 13.42 17.92
C ALA A 9 -6.16 12.43 17.00
N ILE A 10 -6.56 11.15 17.00
CA ILE A 10 -5.98 10.12 16.11
C ILE A 10 -6.22 10.47 14.64
N LEU A 11 -7.44 10.90 14.29
CA LEU A 11 -7.79 11.27 12.92
C LEU A 11 -7.04 12.53 12.44
N ASN A 12 -6.78 13.49 13.33
CA ASN A 12 -5.96 14.67 13.00
C ASN A 12 -4.49 14.31 12.70
N ILE A 13 -3.96 13.24 13.29
CA ILE A 13 -2.59 12.76 13.04
C ILE A 13 -2.50 11.96 11.73
N TYR A 14 -3.63 11.39 11.26
CA TYR A 14 -3.68 10.52 10.09
C TYR A 14 -3.19 11.20 8.80
N GLY A 15 -3.65 12.42 8.51
CA GLY A 15 -3.25 13.16 7.30
C GLY A 15 -1.74 13.45 7.24
N PRO A 16 -1.13 14.03 8.31
CA PRO A 16 0.31 14.21 8.40
C PRO A 16 1.10 12.90 8.33
N LEU A 17 0.63 11.84 8.99
CA LEU A 17 1.26 10.51 8.96
C LEU A 17 1.27 9.93 7.55
N LEU A 18 0.15 10.02 6.83
CA LEU A 18 0.03 9.58 5.45
C LEU A 18 0.98 10.36 4.53
N SER A 19 1.07 11.67 4.73
CA SER A 19 2.00 12.53 3.97
C SER A 19 3.46 12.16 4.22
N PHE A 20 3.83 11.86 5.47
CA PHE A 20 5.16 11.37 5.81
C PHE A 20 5.48 10.03 5.14
N ILE A 21 4.54 9.07 5.21
CA ILE A 21 4.68 7.75 4.57
C ILE A 21 4.84 7.90 3.04
N ARG A 22 4.09 8.80 2.40
CA ARG A 22 4.21 9.10 0.96
C ARG A 22 5.63 9.56 0.61
N ILE A 23 6.20 10.48 1.39
CA ILE A 23 7.58 10.95 1.20
C ILE A 23 8.56 9.78 1.33
N CYS A 24 8.39 8.92 2.34
CA CYS A 24 9.22 7.73 2.51
C CYS A 24 9.17 6.82 1.29
N PHE A 25 7.99 6.60 0.68
CA PHE A 25 7.89 5.80 -0.55
C PHE A 25 8.57 6.43 -1.75
N VAL A 26 8.46 7.75 -1.94
CA VAL A 26 9.17 8.45 -3.02
C VAL A 26 10.69 8.29 -2.84
N VAL A 27 11.20 8.53 -1.63
CA VAL A 27 12.63 8.37 -1.33
C VAL A 27 13.08 6.94 -1.57
N THR A 28 12.29 5.95 -1.12
CA THR A 28 12.59 4.53 -1.32
C THR A 28 12.61 4.17 -2.81
N GLY A 29 11.65 4.67 -3.59
CA GLY A 29 11.60 4.50 -5.03
C GLY A 29 12.85 5.06 -5.72
N LEU A 30 13.29 6.26 -5.34
CA LEU A 30 14.51 6.88 -5.86
C LEU A 30 15.76 6.06 -5.51
N VAL A 31 15.86 5.51 -4.29
CA VAL A 31 16.97 4.65 -3.89
C VAL A 31 17.01 3.36 -4.72
N ILE A 32 15.86 2.70 -4.92
CA ILE A 32 15.75 1.49 -5.75
C ILE A 32 16.09 1.79 -7.22
N THR A 33 15.62 2.91 -7.77
CA THR A 33 15.98 3.33 -9.12
C THR A 33 17.46 3.64 -9.24
N GLY A 34 18.05 4.29 -8.23
CA GLY A 34 19.48 4.58 -8.18
C GLY A 34 20.32 3.31 -8.18
N THR A 35 20.00 2.31 -7.34
CA THR A 35 20.70 1.02 -7.31
C THR A 35 20.55 0.28 -8.64
N ALA A 36 19.39 0.37 -9.28
CA ALA A 36 19.17 -0.22 -10.60
C ALA A 36 20.01 0.43 -11.72
N LEU A 37 20.24 1.75 -11.68
CA LEU A 37 21.14 2.42 -12.63
C LEU A 37 22.59 1.95 -12.46
N PHE A 38 23.04 1.75 -11.21
CA PHE A 38 24.34 1.15 -10.93
C PHE A 38 24.43 -0.29 -11.46
N ASP A 39 23.38 -1.10 -11.31
CA ASP A 39 23.32 -2.46 -11.86
C ASP A 39 23.42 -2.47 -13.39
N LEU A 40 22.77 -1.51 -14.08
CA LEU A 40 22.88 -1.38 -15.55
C LEU A 40 24.31 -1.04 -15.99
N MET A 41 24.96 -0.09 -15.30
CA MET A 41 26.35 0.27 -15.59
C MET A 41 27.28 -0.92 -15.37
N GLN A 42 27.12 -1.64 -14.26
CA GLN A 42 27.93 -2.82 -13.96
C GLN A 42 27.70 -3.98 -14.93
N ALA A 43 26.45 -4.23 -15.33
CA ALA A 43 26.10 -5.24 -16.33
C ALA A 43 26.69 -4.94 -17.73
N SER A 44 26.92 -3.66 -18.05
CA SER A 44 27.55 -3.23 -19.31
C SER A 44 29.08 -3.25 -19.29
N SER A 45 29.69 -3.31 -18.10
CA SER A 45 31.15 -3.26 -17.94
C SER A 45 31.75 -4.68 -17.89
N PRO A 46 32.66 -5.05 -18.79
CA PRO A 46 33.28 -6.38 -18.79
C PRO A 46 34.26 -6.63 -17.63
N GLN A 47 34.55 -5.63 -16.79
CA GLN A 47 35.77 -5.63 -15.99
C GLN A 47 35.63 -5.66 -14.46
N GLN A 48 34.46 -5.52 -13.83
CA GLN A 48 34.41 -5.55 -12.35
C GLN A 48 33.15 -6.22 -11.80
N LYS A 49 33.29 -7.50 -11.46
CA LYS A 49 32.39 -8.24 -10.56
C LYS A 49 32.66 -7.84 -9.11
N PHE A 50 32.34 -6.60 -8.73
CA PHE A 50 32.30 -6.21 -7.32
C PHE A 50 31.01 -6.72 -6.69
N PHE A 51 30.96 -8.02 -6.37
CA PHE A 51 29.83 -8.57 -5.63
C PHE A 51 30.14 -8.59 -4.14
N GLY A 52 29.33 -7.87 -3.36
CA GLY A 52 29.22 -8.13 -1.94
C GLY A 52 28.86 -9.59 -1.69
N HIS A 53 29.43 -10.19 -0.65
CA HIS A 53 29.23 -11.60 -0.30
C HIS A 53 27.72 -11.97 -0.33
N GLY A 54 27.32 -12.80 -1.30
CA GLY A 54 25.98 -13.38 -1.39
C GLY A 54 24.99 -12.75 -2.39
N MET A 55 25.36 -11.70 -3.13
CA MET A 55 24.47 -11.08 -4.12
C MET A 55 24.60 -11.73 -5.51
N LYS A 56 23.50 -11.83 -6.25
CA LYS A 56 23.46 -12.39 -7.60
C LYS A 56 24.08 -11.41 -8.62
N GLU A 57 24.64 -11.91 -9.71
CA GLU A 57 25.17 -11.04 -10.77
C GLU A 57 24.06 -10.12 -11.33
N PRO A 58 24.28 -8.80 -11.41
CA PRO A 58 23.32 -7.84 -11.93
C PRO A 58 23.10 -8.15 -13.40
N THR A 59 21.84 -8.26 -13.76
CA THR A 59 21.40 -8.50 -15.13
C THR A 59 20.65 -7.27 -15.61
N THR A 60 20.80 -6.94 -16.89
CA THR A 60 20.06 -5.83 -17.51
C THR A 60 18.54 -5.97 -17.29
N GLY A 61 18.02 -7.21 -17.37
CA GLY A 61 16.61 -7.49 -17.10
C GLY A 61 16.20 -7.26 -15.64
N GLY A 62 17.03 -7.66 -14.66
CA GLY A 62 16.78 -7.40 -13.25
C GLY A 62 16.80 -5.92 -12.91
N ALA A 63 17.75 -5.17 -13.49
CA ALA A 63 17.86 -3.74 -13.30
C ALA A 63 16.68 -2.97 -13.91
N LEU A 64 16.22 -3.32 -15.12
CA LEU A 64 15.00 -2.75 -15.70
C LEU A 64 13.78 -3.00 -14.82
N LEU A 65 13.64 -4.20 -14.25
CA LEU A 65 12.54 -4.53 -13.36
C LEU A 65 12.61 -3.71 -12.04
N LYS A 66 13.80 -3.48 -11.49
CA LYS A 66 13.98 -2.57 -10.34
C LYS A 66 13.61 -1.13 -10.66
N ILE A 67 13.91 -0.62 -11.86
CA ILE A 67 13.48 0.73 -12.29
C ILE A 67 11.95 0.80 -12.30
N LEU A 68 11.27 -0.21 -12.84
CA LEU A 68 9.80 -0.28 -12.80
C LEU A 68 9.27 -0.32 -11.36
N ILE A 69 9.88 -1.08 -10.47
CA ILE A 69 9.50 -1.14 -9.05
C ILE A 69 9.76 0.21 -8.35
N GLY A 70 10.87 0.88 -8.64
CA GLY A 70 11.17 2.21 -8.12
C GLY A 70 10.15 3.25 -8.58
N GLY A 71 9.75 3.19 -9.87
CA GLY A 71 8.64 3.98 -10.40
C GLY A 71 7.30 3.65 -9.72
N ALA A 72 7.05 2.37 -9.43
CA ALA A 72 5.87 1.95 -8.70
C ALA A 72 5.83 2.52 -7.27
N PHE A 73 6.95 2.50 -6.55
CA PHE A 73 7.09 3.14 -5.24
C PHE A 73 6.88 4.66 -5.29
N ALA A 74 7.41 5.33 -6.31
CA ALA A 74 7.18 6.77 -6.51
C ALA A 74 5.69 7.07 -6.75
N SER A 75 5.00 6.24 -7.55
CA SER A 75 3.56 6.38 -7.79
C SER A 75 2.69 6.08 -6.56
N LEU A 76 3.17 5.24 -5.63
CA LEU A 76 2.52 5.05 -4.33
C LEU A 76 2.59 6.32 -3.48
N GLY A 77 3.68 7.09 -3.58
CA GLY A 77 3.82 8.38 -2.92
C GLY A 77 2.98 9.49 -3.56
N TYR A 78 2.79 9.45 -4.88
CA TYR A 78 2.06 10.44 -5.68
C TYR A 78 0.57 10.06 -5.82
N ASP A 79 -0.14 10.08 -4.69
CA ASP A 79 -1.58 9.77 -4.56
C ASP A 79 -1.98 8.29 -4.66
N GLY A 80 -1.02 7.37 -4.52
CA GLY A 80 -1.32 5.95 -4.44
C GLY A 80 -1.71 5.33 -5.78
N TYR A 81 -1.62 6.05 -6.90
CA TYR A 81 -2.18 5.73 -8.23
C TYR A 81 -2.17 4.24 -8.63
N ILE A 82 -1.11 3.48 -8.34
CA ILE A 82 -1.05 2.03 -8.59
C ILE A 82 -2.13 1.24 -7.86
N ILE A 83 -2.41 1.56 -6.60
CA ILE A 83 -3.49 0.93 -5.84
C ILE A 83 -4.83 1.24 -6.49
N GLY A 84 -4.97 2.44 -7.05
CA GLY A 84 -6.15 2.88 -7.80
C GLY A 84 -6.35 2.10 -9.09
N ALA A 85 -5.27 1.94 -9.86
CA ALA A 85 -5.28 1.15 -11.10
C ALA A 85 -5.53 -0.35 -10.85
N LEU A 86 -5.00 -0.89 -9.75
CA LEU A 86 -5.25 -2.27 -9.34
C LEU A 86 -6.68 -2.43 -8.82
N GLY A 87 -7.16 -1.52 -7.99
CA GLY A 87 -8.53 -1.51 -7.49
C GLY A 87 -9.57 -1.35 -8.60
N SER A 88 -9.33 -0.44 -9.54
CA SER A 88 -10.21 -0.23 -10.70
C SER A 88 -10.36 -1.50 -11.55
N SER A 89 -9.30 -2.31 -11.62
CA SER A 89 -9.35 -3.60 -12.33
C SER A 89 -10.12 -4.68 -11.59
N LEU A 90 -10.22 -4.60 -10.26
CA LEU A 90 -10.87 -5.59 -9.41
C LEU A 90 -12.34 -5.26 -9.12
N PHE A 91 -12.65 -3.99 -8.89
CA PHE A 91 -13.96 -3.53 -8.40
C PHE A 91 -14.69 -2.62 -9.39
N GLY A 92 -14.03 -2.13 -10.45
CA GLY A 92 -14.66 -1.28 -11.47
C GLY A 92 -14.99 0.13 -10.96
N GLY A 93 -14.02 1.04 -11.01
CA GLY A 93 -14.18 2.44 -10.59
C GLY A 93 -12.94 3.28 -10.86
N ASN A 94 -13.08 4.58 -11.05
CA ASN A 94 -11.96 5.49 -11.32
C ASN A 94 -11.44 6.13 -10.03
N GLY A 95 -10.33 5.62 -9.51
CA GLY A 95 -9.53 6.30 -8.48
C GLY A 95 -9.58 5.64 -7.10
N ILE A 96 -8.67 6.10 -6.25
CA ILE A 96 -8.65 5.75 -4.82
C ILE A 96 -9.37 6.87 -4.11
N GLU A 97 -10.56 6.60 -3.59
CA GLU A 97 -11.12 7.44 -2.53
C GLU A 97 -10.53 6.95 -1.22
N LEU A 98 -9.37 7.52 -0.86
CA LEU A 98 -8.84 7.38 0.49
C LEU A 98 -9.91 7.93 1.43
N VAL A 99 -10.31 7.12 2.41
CA VAL A 99 -11.32 7.55 3.36
C VAL A 99 -10.71 8.67 4.18
N THR A 100 -11.28 9.85 4.02
CA THR A 100 -10.94 11.03 4.81
C THR A 100 -12.06 11.28 5.80
N VAL A 101 -11.74 11.96 6.90
CA VAL A 101 -12.73 12.40 7.88
C VAL A 101 -13.89 13.14 7.20
N GLN A 102 -13.61 13.94 6.16
CA GLN A 102 -14.64 14.63 5.37
C GLN A 102 -15.55 13.70 4.56
N SER A 103 -15.08 12.54 4.08
CA SER A 103 -15.89 11.67 3.20
C SER A 103 -16.90 10.81 3.99
N TYR A 104 -16.74 10.65 5.29
CA TYR A 104 -17.64 9.87 6.16
C TYR A 104 -18.54 10.70 7.08
N LEU A 105 -18.22 11.97 7.30
CA LEU A 105 -18.95 12.86 8.21
C LEU A 105 -19.92 13.89 7.57
N PRO A 106 -20.34 13.83 6.27
CA PRO A 106 -21.25 14.87 5.77
C PRO A 106 -22.64 14.81 6.42
N ASP A 107 -23.11 13.63 6.85
CA ASP A 107 -24.47 13.43 7.36
C ASP A 107 -24.57 12.89 8.80
N ALA A 108 -23.46 12.42 9.40
CA ALA A 108 -23.45 12.03 10.80
C ALA A 108 -23.37 13.32 11.65
N GLY A 109 -24.44 13.63 12.38
CA GLY A 109 -24.48 14.77 13.30
C GLY A 109 -23.20 14.84 14.14
N ALA A 110 -22.71 16.05 14.42
CA ALA A 110 -21.35 16.37 14.86
C ALA A 110 -20.75 15.61 16.08
N ASN A 111 -21.50 14.69 16.70
CA ASN A 111 -21.18 13.93 17.90
C ASN A 111 -21.40 12.40 17.80
N ASP A 112 -21.59 11.81 16.62
CA ASP A 112 -21.74 10.35 16.51
C ASP A 112 -20.41 9.61 16.67
N LEU A 113 -20.10 9.19 17.89
CA LEU A 113 -18.89 8.46 18.25
C LEU A 113 -18.70 7.19 17.39
N GLY A 114 -19.80 6.54 16.98
CA GLY A 114 -19.76 5.33 16.14
C GLY A 114 -19.19 5.61 14.75
N ALA A 115 -19.67 6.67 14.09
CA ALA A 115 -19.18 7.08 12.78
C ALA A 115 -17.68 7.46 12.79
N TYR A 116 -17.22 8.14 13.85
CA TYR A 116 -15.81 8.47 14.02
C TYR A 116 -14.93 7.22 14.22
N ILE A 117 -15.39 6.24 15.00
CA ILE A 117 -14.68 4.97 15.21
C ILE A 117 -14.58 4.19 13.89
N VAL A 118 -15.68 4.06 13.16
CA VAL A 118 -15.71 3.36 11.85
C VAL A 118 -14.73 4.01 10.87
N THR A 119 -14.74 5.34 10.77
CA THR A 119 -13.81 6.09 9.91
C THR A 119 -12.35 5.83 10.31
N ALA A 120 -12.05 5.80 11.61
CA ALA A 120 -10.70 5.53 12.10
C ALA A 120 -10.25 4.09 11.82
N VAL A 121 -11.14 3.10 11.99
CA VAL A 121 -10.87 1.69 11.68
C VAL A 121 -10.59 1.53 10.18
N VAL A 122 -11.46 2.05 9.32
CA VAL A 122 -11.28 1.98 7.87
C VAL A 122 -9.98 2.67 7.44
N GLY A 123 -9.73 3.88 7.91
CA GLY A 123 -8.47 4.58 7.61
C GLY A 123 -7.23 3.81 8.05
N PHE A 124 -7.23 3.23 9.25
CA PHE A 124 -6.11 2.40 9.70
C PHE A 124 -5.93 1.14 8.85
N THR A 125 -7.02 0.48 8.45
CA THR A 125 -6.97 -0.68 7.53
C THR A 125 -6.40 -0.29 6.18
N GLN A 126 -6.75 0.88 5.64
CA GLN A 126 -6.19 1.40 4.39
C GLN A 126 -4.68 1.65 4.53
N LEU A 127 -4.20 2.24 5.63
CA LEU A 127 -2.76 2.41 5.90
C LEU A 127 -2.01 1.07 5.93
N VAL A 128 -2.54 0.09 6.64
CA VAL A 128 -1.97 -1.27 6.68
C VAL A 128 -1.94 -1.88 5.27
N GLY A 129 -2.98 -1.66 4.47
CA GLY A 129 -3.04 -2.08 3.07
C GLY A 129 -1.94 -1.47 2.21
N ILE A 130 -1.75 -0.15 2.29
CA ILE A 130 -0.69 0.57 1.57
C ILE A 130 0.71 0.05 1.96
N ILE A 131 0.95 -0.17 3.26
CA ILE A 131 2.22 -0.73 3.75
C ILE A 131 2.42 -2.16 3.23
N ALA A 132 1.36 -2.98 3.18
CA ALA A 132 1.43 -4.33 2.63
C ALA A 132 1.78 -4.32 1.13
N VAL A 133 1.20 -3.41 0.34
CA VAL A 133 1.58 -3.23 -1.08
C VAL A 133 3.05 -2.84 -1.21
N ALA A 134 3.51 -1.85 -0.44
CA ALA A 134 4.91 -1.44 -0.43
C ALA A 134 5.85 -2.59 -0.04
N ARG A 135 5.49 -3.38 0.99
CA ARG A 135 6.26 -4.57 1.41
C ARG A 135 6.29 -5.63 0.31
N GLY A 136 5.18 -5.82 -0.41
CA GLY A 136 5.09 -6.70 -1.56
C GLY A 136 6.04 -6.26 -2.68
N LEU A 137 6.03 -4.99 -3.08
CA LEU A 137 6.95 -4.43 -4.07
C LEU A 137 8.41 -4.60 -3.65
N TYR A 138 8.74 -4.32 -2.39
CA TYR A 138 10.09 -4.53 -1.86
C TYR A 138 10.53 -6.00 -1.92
N GLY A 139 9.61 -6.94 -1.69
CA GLY A 139 9.86 -8.37 -1.82
C GLY A 139 10.26 -8.81 -3.24
N PHE A 140 9.85 -8.08 -4.29
CA PHE A 140 10.36 -8.31 -5.64
C PHE A 140 11.82 -7.88 -5.77
N VAL A 141 12.20 -6.73 -5.20
CA VAL A 141 13.60 -6.26 -5.20
C VAL A 141 14.50 -7.25 -4.46
N GLU A 142 14.11 -7.68 -3.25
CA GLU A 142 14.84 -8.71 -2.49
C GLU A 142 15.02 -9.99 -3.31
N LYS A 143 14.00 -10.41 -4.08
CA LYS A 143 14.09 -11.58 -4.94
C LYS A 143 15.04 -11.39 -6.11
N ILE A 144 15.04 -10.22 -6.75
CA ILE A 144 15.94 -9.87 -7.86
C ILE A 144 17.39 -9.87 -7.36
N ASP A 145 17.63 -9.32 -6.17
CA ASP A 145 18.94 -9.25 -5.53
C ASP A 145 19.43 -10.57 -4.93
N ALA A 146 18.58 -11.60 -4.95
CA ALA A 146 18.78 -12.87 -4.24
C ALA A 146 19.10 -12.69 -2.75
N GLN A 147 18.58 -11.62 -2.14
CA GLN A 147 18.71 -11.35 -0.72
C GLN A 147 17.54 -12.02 0.04
N GLY A 148 17.88 -12.86 1.02
CA GLY A 148 16.91 -13.49 1.92
C GLY A 148 16.02 -14.58 1.29
N ASN A 149 14.92 -14.90 1.99
CA ASN A 149 13.96 -15.96 1.62
C ASN A 149 12.74 -15.43 0.82
N ALA A 150 12.92 -14.31 0.09
CA ALA A 150 11.87 -13.70 -0.70
C ALA A 150 11.43 -14.61 -1.86
N THR A 151 10.13 -14.61 -2.15
CA THR A 151 9.51 -15.37 -3.26
C THR A 151 8.49 -14.50 -3.95
N TYR A 152 8.45 -14.55 -5.29
CA TYR A 152 7.47 -13.80 -6.08
C TYR A 152 6.02 -14.05 -5.65
N ARG A 153 5.71 -15.29 -5.21
CA ARG A 153 4.40 -15.64 -4.66
C ARG A 153 4.06 -14.83 -3.40
N LYS A 154 4.97 -14.72 -2.43
CA LYS A 154 4.74 -13.96 -1.20
C LYS A 154 4.56 -12.48 -1.51
N ALA A 155 5.35 -11.95 -2.44
CA ALA A 155 5.27 -10.57 -2.89
C ALA A 155 3.91 -10.25 -3.54
N TRP A 156 3.42 -11.11 -4.45
CA TRP A 156 2.10 -10.98 -5.06
C TRP A 156 0.96 -11.07 -4.04
N VAL A 157 1.02 -12.02 -3.10
CA VAL A 157 0.01 -12.16 -2.05
C VAL A 157 -0.08 -10.87 -1.22
N LEU A 158 1.05 -10.29 -0.84
CA LEU A 158 1.07 -9.03 -0.10
C LEU A 158 0.48 -7.85 -0.88
N ILE A 159 0.77 -7.76 -2.20
CA ILE A 159 0.18 -6.73 -3.06
C ILE A 159 -1.35 -6.90 -3.13
N ILE A 160 -1.83 -8.11 -3.43
CA ILE A 160 -3.26 -8.37 -3.58
C ILE A 160 -3.99 -8.12 -2.26
N THR A 161 -3.52 -8.69 -1.15
CA THR A 161 -4.12 -8.46 0.17
C THR A 161 -4.07 -6.98 0.56
N GLY A 162 -2.97 -6.29 0.25
CA GLY A 162 -2.84 -4.86 0.51
C GLY A 162 -3.86 -4.01 -0.26
N VAL A 163 -4.10 -4.32 -1.54
CA VAL A 163 -5.15 -3.66 -2.35
C VAL A 163 -6.53 -3.94 -1.76
N LEU A 164 -6.83 -5.19 -1.38
CA LEU A 164 -8.11 -5.54 -0.75
C LEU A 164 -8.35 -4.78 0.56
N CYS A 165 -7.31 -4.54 1.37
CA CYS A 165 -7.42 -3.72 2.58
C CYS A 165 -7.68 -2.23 2.27
N VAL A 166 -7.17 -1.70 1.16
CA VAL A 166 -7.48 -0.32 0.75
C VAL A 166 -8.94 -0.19 0.31
N TYR A 167 -9.46 -1.22 -0.37
CA TYR A 167 -10.85 -1.32 -0.82
C TYR A 167 -11.73 -2.11 0.16
N VAL A 168 -11.49 -1.97 1.47
CA VAL A 168 -12.20 -2.76 2.50
C VAL A 168 -13.72 -2.58 2.45
N GLN A 169 -14.20 -1.41 2.00
CA GLN A 169 -15.64 -1.14 1.80
C GLN A 169 -16.22 -1.99 0.68
N ASP A 170 -15.62 -1.97 -0.51
CA ASP A 170 -16.07 -2.79 -1.63
C ASP A 170 -15.99 -4.29 -1.30
N VAL A 171 -14.94 -4.70 -0.58
CA VAL A 171 -14.81 -6.08 -0.09
C VAL A 171 -15.94 -6.43 0.87
N HIS A 172 -16.28 -5.51 1.78
CA HIS A 172 -17.40 -5.69 2.70
C HIS A 172 -18.73 -5.79 1.94
N ASP A 173 -18.98 -4.92 0.98
CA ASP A 173 -20.21 -4.92 0.17
C ASP A 173 -20.34 -6.21 -0.63
N VAL A 174 -19.27 -6.67 -1.28
CA VAL A 174 -19.25 -7.97 -1.97
C VAL A 174 -19.53 -9.11 -0.99
N PHE A 175 -18.96 -9.06 0.21
CA PHE A 175 -19.15 -10.09 1.24
C PHE A 175 -20.60 -10.12 1.74
N VAL A 176 -21.19 -8.96 2.04
CA VAL A 176 -22.61 -8.82 2.43
C VAL A 176 -23.54 -9.31 1.31
N ASN A 177 -23.26 -8.94 0.07
CA ASN A 177 -24.06 -9.35 -1.09
C ASN A 177 -23.96 -10.86 -1.37
N THR A 178 -22.82 -11.48 -1.04
CA THR A 178 -22.57 -12.91 -1.29
C THR A 178 -23.09 -13.80 -0.17
N PHE A 179 -22.86 -13.43 1.09
CA PHE A 179 -23.17 -14.27 2.27
C PHE A 179 -24.41 -13.82 3.04
N GLY A 180 -25.05 -12.72 2.63
CA GLY A 180 -26.23 -12.15 3.27
C GLY A 180 -25.89 -11.26 4.48
N THR A 181 -26.81 -10.35 4.79
CA THR A 181 -26.70 -9.33 5.85
C THR A 181 -26.54 -9.89 7.27
N GLN A 182 -26.87 -11.17 7.53
CA GLN A 182 -26.70 -11.76 8.87
C GLN A 182 -25.23 -12.03 9.25
N ILE A 183 -24.37 -12.33 8.26
CA ILE A 183 -22.93 -12.62 8.48
C ILE A 183 -22.07 -11.43 8.05
N GLY A 184 -22.42 -10.76 6.95
CA GLY A 184 -21.74 -9.55 6.52
C GLY A 184 -22.11 -8.35 7.39
N GLY A 185 -23.41 -8.16 7.65
CA GLY A 185 -23.88 -7.01 8.43
C GLY A 185 -23.33 -6.99 9.84
N THR A 186 -23.11 -8.14 10.51
CA THR A 186 -22.57 -8.21 11.87
C THR A 186 -21.16 -7.61 12.03
N PHE A 187 -20.36 -7.48 10.97
CA PHE A 187 -19.06 -6.80 11.06
C PHE A 187 -19.16 -5.28 11.27
N PHE A 188 -20.27 -4.65 10.87
CA PHE A 188 -20.53 -3.20 11.05
C PHE A 188 -21.83 -2.87 11.80
N THR A 189 -22.72 -3.85 12.06
CA THR A 189 -23.95 -3.67 12.86
C THR A 189 -23.79 -4.08 14.33
N ILE A 190 -22.58 -4.51 14.75
CA ILE A 190 -22.27 -4.72 16.17
C ILE A 190 -21.99 -3.38 16.90
N PHE A 191 -21.99 -2.23 16.21
CA PHE A 191 -21.82 -0.91 16.83
C PHE A 191 -22.76 0.14 16.24
#